data_AF-A0A1J3JEP9-F1
#
_entry.id   AF-A0A1J3JEP9-F1
#
_cell.length_a   1.000
_cell.length_b   1.000
_cell.length_c   1.000
_cell.angle_alpha   90.00
_cell.angle_beta   90.00
_cell.angle_gamma   90.00
#
_symmetry.space_group_name_H-M   'P 1'
#
loop_
_entity.id
_entity.type
_entity.pdbx_description
1 polymer ?
#
loop_
_entity_poly.entity_id
_entity_poly.type
_entity_poly.pdbx_seq_one_letter_code
_entity_poly.pdbx_strand_id
1 'polypeptide(L)'
;QVPHMEMEFLANYLAELTLVEYTFLRFMPSLIASSAVFLARWTLDQSNHPWNQTLEHYTRYETAALNTTVLAMEDLHLNTSGSTLIAIRNKYSQQKFKKVATLKSPERVTTLFSR
;
A
#
# COMPACT_ATOMS: atom_id res chain seq x y z
N GLN A 1 5.26 -16.99 -4.70
CA GLN A 1 3.80 -16.93 -4.50
C GLN A 1 3.57 -16.05 -3.28
N VAL A 2 2.87 -14.92 -3.45
CA VAL A 2 2.60 -13.98 -2.34
C VAL A 2 1.73 -14.68 -1.29
N PRO A 3 2.11 -14.67 0.00
CA PRO A 3 1.26 -15.24 1.05
C PRO A 3 -0.03 -14.43 1.17
N HIS A 4 -1.18 -15.06 0.86
CA HIS A 4 -2.50 -14.41 0.78
C HIS A 4 -2.83 -13.58 2.04
N MET A 5 -2.55 -14.15 3.21
CA MET A 5 -2.87 -13.52 4.49
C MET A 5 -1.99 -12.30 4.81
N GLU A 6 -0.71 -12.31 4.42
CA GLU A 6 0.18 -11.16 4.62
C GLU A 6 -0.21 -10.01 3.68
N MET A 7 -0.61 -10.35 2.45
CA MET A 7 -1.13 -9.37 1.49
C MET A 7 -2.39 -8.69 2.01
N GLU A 8 -3.37 -9.44 2.51
CA GLU A 8 -4.60 -8.89 3.06
C GLU A 8 -4.34 -8.00 4.28
N PHE A 9 -3.51 -8.46 5.22
CA PHE A 9 -3.17 -7.66 6.39
C PHE A 9 -2.40 -6.40 6.02
N LEU A 10 -1.47 -6.48 5.08
CA LEU A 10 -0.69 -5.33 4.64
C LEU A 10 -1.57 -4.31 3.90
N ALA A 11 -2.45 -4.77 2.99
CA ALA A 11 -3.39 -3.89 2.30
C ALA A 11 -4.35 -3.21 3.29
N ASN A 12 -4.90 -3.94 4.26
CA ASN A 12 -5.77 -3.38 5.29
C ASN A 12 -5.03 -2.37 6.18
N TYR A 13 -3.77 -2.67 6.54
CA TYR A 13 -2.93 -1.76 7.30
C TYR A 13 -2.69 -0.44 6.55
N LEU A 14 -2.33 -0.51 5.27
CA LEU A 14 -2.12 0.66 4.43
C LEU A 14 -3.40 1.48 4.28
N ALA A 15 -4.54 0.83 4.06
CA ALA A 15 -5.83 1.51 4.01
C ALA A 15 -6.19 2.18 5.35
N GLU A 16 -6.00 1.49 6.48
CA GLU A 16 -6.25 2.07 7.81
C GLU A 16 -5.35 3.27 8.10
N LEU A 17 -4.08 3.24 7.68
CA LEU A 17 -3.19 4.40 7.79
C LEU A 17 -3.75 5.64 7.07
N THR A 18 -4.36 5.46 5.90
CA THR A 18 -4.95 6.61 5.16
C THR A 18 -6.13 7.24 5.87
N LEU A 19 -6.86 6.50 6.72
CA LEU A 19 -8.03 7.02 7.44
C LEU A 19 -7.66 8.07 8.50
N VAL A 20 -6.44 7.98 9.06
CA VAL A 20 -5.96 8.94 10.07
C VAL A 20 -5.23 10.13 9.45
N GLU A 21 -4.97 10.09 8.15
CA GLU A 21 -4.18 11.09 7.44
C GLU A 21 -5.10 11.98 6.59
N TYR A 22 -5.24 13.25 6.98
CA TYR A 22 -6.17 14.19 6.35
C TYR A 22 -5.92 14.36 4.86
N THR A 23 -4.66 14.29 4.42
CA THR A 23 -4.29 14.46 3.01
C THR A 23 -4.90 13.43 2.08
N PHE A 24 -5.36 12.28 2.59
CA PHE A 24 -6.00 11.22 1.80
C PHE A 24 -7.49 11.43 1.54
N LEU A 25 -8.15 12.39 2.21
CA LEU A 25 -9.57 12.71 1.95
C LEU A 25 -9.84 13.18 0.52
N ARG A 26 -8.80 13.65 -0.20
CA ARG A 26 -8.89 14.06 -1.60
C ARG A 26 -9.06 12.88 -2.56
N PHE A 27 -8.73 11.66 -2.14
CA PHE A 27 -8.76 10.46 -2.98
C PHE A 27 -10.05 9.67 -2.79
N MET A 28 -10.54 9.05 -3.86
CA MET A 28 -11.71 8.18 -3.79
C MET A 28 -11.39 6.90 -2.99
N PRO A 29 -12.35 6.36 -2.21
CA PRO A 29 -12.14 5.11 -1.46
C PRO A 29 -11.72 3.93 -2.34
N SER A 30 -12.25 3.85 -3.57
CA SER A 30 -11.86 2.83 -4.56
C SER A 30 -10.40 2.98 -4.99
N LEU A 31 -9.94 4.21 -5.21
CA LEU A 31 -8.55 4.51 -5.58
C LEU A 31 -7.59 4.18 -4.43
N ILE A 32 -7.97 4.48 -3.18
CA ILE A 32 -7.23 4.10 -1.99
C ILE A 32 -7.12 2.57 -1.89
N ALA A 33 -8.23 1.85 -2.05
CA ALA A 33 -8.24 0.40 -2.00
C ALA A 33 -7.34 -0.24 -3.07
N SER A 34 -7.44 0.22 -4.33
CA SER A 34 -6.57 -0.22 -5.42
C SER A 34 -5.10 0.08 -5.15
N SER A 35 -4.78 1.25 -4.61
CA SER A 35 -3.40 1.66 -4.28
C SER A 35 -2.82 0.84 -3.12
N ALA A 36 -3.64 0.52 -2.11
CA ALA A 36 -3.23 -0.34 -1.01
C ALA A 36 -2.90 -1.77 -1.48
N VAL A 37 -3.71 -2.32 -2.38
CA VAL A 37 -3.44 -3.63 -3.00
C VAL A 37 -2.17 -3.58 -3.86
N PHE A 38 -2.00 -2.53 -4.66
CA PHE A 38 -0.80 -2.33 -5.48
C PHE A 38 0.46 -2.33 -4.61
N LEU A 39 0.48 -1.48 -3.58
CA LEU A 39 1.65 -1.31 -2.72
C LEU A 39 1.91 -2.56 -1.86
N ALA A 40 0.86 -3.24 -1.39
CA ALA A 40 1.01 -4.49 -0.65
C ALA A 40 1.64 -5.60 -1.52
N ARG A 41 1.20 -5.74 -2.78
CA ARG A 41 1.81 -6.68 -3.73
C ARG A 41 3.27 -6.35 -3.98
N TRP A 42 3.57 -5.07 -4.21
CA TRP A 42 4.95 -4.60 -4.43
C TRP A 42 5.87 -4.82 -3.22
N THR A 43 5.35 -4.65 -2.00
CA THR A 43 6.13 -4.84 -0.77
C THR A 43 6.47 -6.31 -0.52
N LEU A 44 5.60 -7.23 -0.94
CA LEU A 44 5.75 -8.68 -0.71
C LEU A 44 6.47 -9.40 -1.85
N ASP A 45 6.26 -8.97 -3.09
CA ASP A 45 6.85 -9.60 -4.28
C ASP A 45 7.13 -8.56 -5.37
N GLN A 46 8.41 -8.32 -5.62
CA GLN A 46 8.91 -7.39 -6.65
C GLN A 46 9.29 -8.09 -7.95
N SER A 47 9.08 -9.41 -8.05
CA SER A 47 9.49 -10.20 -9.21
C SER A 47 8.73 -9.80 -10.48
N ASN A 48 7.50 -9.32 -10.33
CA ASN A 48 6.59 -8.96 -11.42
C ASN A 48 5.93 -7.60 -11.16
N HIS A 49 5.41 -6.99 -12.22
CA HIS A 49 4.62 -5.76 -12.09
C HIS A 49 3.38 -6.01 -11.19
N PRO A 50 3.17 -5.20 -10.13
CA PRO A 50 2.14 -5.48 -9.12
C PRO A 50 0.71 -5.28 -9.64
N TRP A 51 0.54 -4.50 -10.71
CA TRP A 51 -0.73 -4.26 -11.39
C TRP A 51 -0.78 -5.01 -12.72
N ASN A 52 -1.73 -5.93 -12.89
CA ASN A 52 -1.89 -6.70 -14.13
C ASN A 52 -3.16 -6.29 -14.87
N GLN A 53 -3.27 -6.70 -16.15
CA GLN A 53 -4.42 -6.37 -17.00
C GLN A 53 -5.76 -6.81 -16.39
N THR A 54 -5.79 -7.91 -15.63
CA THR A 54 -7.00 -8.36 -14.94
C THR A 54 -7.47 -7.35 -13.89
N LEU A 55 -6.55 -6.85 -13.05
CA LEU A 55 -6.87 -5.84 -12.05
C LEU A 55 -7.32 -4.54 -12.70
N GLU A 56 -6.63 -4.09 -13.74
CA GLU A 56 -7.01 -2.91 -14.51
C GLU A 56 -8.40 -3.06 -15.13
N HIS A 57 -8.73 -4.22 -15.72
CA HIS A 57 -10.03 -4.48 -16.30
C HIS A 57 -11.18 -4.39 -15.27
N TYR A 58 -11.02 -5.00 -14.09
CA TYR A 58 -12.07 -5.03 -13.07
C TYR A 58 -12.18 -3.73 -12.27
N THR A 59 -11.06 -3.07 -11.99
CA THR A 59 -11.04 -1.82 -11.21
C THR A 59 -11.25 -0.59 -12.08
N ARG A 60 -10.98 -0.70 -13.39
CA ARG A 60 -10.93 0.39 -14.37
C ARG A 60 -9.88 1.46 -14.06
N TYR A 61 -8.90 1.13 -13.20
CA TYR A 61 -7.77 2.01 -12.90
C TYR A 61 -6.52 1.55 -13.62
N GLU A 62 -5.99 2.43 -14.47
CA GLU A 62 -4.67 2.28 -15.06
C GLU A 62 -3.57 2.52 -14.01
N THR A 63 -2.40 1.90 -14.22
CA THR A 63 -1.23 2.10 -13.34
C THR A 63 -0.89 3.59 -13.16
N ALA A 64 -1.02 4.40 -14.21
CA ALA A 64 -0.76 5.83 -14.17
C ALA A 64 -1.71 6.59 -13.22
N ALA A 65 -2.99 6.18 -13.16
CA ALA A 65 -3.98 6.80 -12.28
C ALA A 65 -3.70 6.50 -10.79
N LEU A 66 -3.04 5.37 -10.49
CA LEU A 66 -2.68 4.96 -9.14
C LEU A 66 -1.41 5.62 -8.63
N ASN A 67 -0.53 6.06 -9.53
CA ASN A 67 0.81 6.57 -9.23
C ASN A 67 0.85 7.55 -8.04
N THR A 68 0.11 8.66 -8.13
CA THR A 68 0.11 9.69 -7.07
C THR A 68 -0.33 9.15 -5.71
N THR A 69 -1.36 8.29 -5.69
CA THR A 69 -1.91 7.74 -4.44
C THR A 69 -0.98 6.69 -3.85
N VAL A 70 -0.37 5.85 -4.69
CA VAL A 70 0.60 4.83 -4.29
C VAL A 70 1.86 5.46 -3.70
N LEU A 71 2.39 6.52 -4.32
CA LEU A 71 3.56 7.24 -3.80
C LEU A 71 3.27 7.89 -2.45
N ALA A 72 2.15 8.60 -2.32
CA ALA A 72 1.75 9.19 -1.05
C ALA A 72 1.57 8.13 0.04
N MET A 73 1.04 6.96 -0.32
CA MET A 73 0.81 5.85 0.61
C MET A 73 2.12 5.18 1.04
N GLU A 74 3.10 5.08 0.14
CA GLU A 74 4.44 4.60 0.48
C GLU A 74 5.13 5.54 1.48
N ASP A 75 5.05 6.86 1.27
CA ASP A 75 5.62 7.83 2.20
C ASP A 75 4.95 7.79 3.57
N LEU A 76 3.63 7.56 3.61
CA LEU A 76 2.87 7.36 4.84
C LEU A 76 3.29 6.06 5.55
N HIS A 77 3.49 4.97 4.80
CA HIS A 77 3.97 3.69 5.32
C HIS A 77 5.36 3.83 5.96
N LEU A 78 6.28 4.50 5.26
CA LEU A 78 7.63 4.77 5.74
C LEU A 78 7.68 5.83 6.86
N ASN A 79 6.56 6.49 7.14
CA ASN A 79 6.42 7.54 8.13
C ASN A 79 7.35 8.73 7.89
N THR A 80 7.58 9.09 6.62
CA THR A 80 8.47 10.20 6.24
C THR A 80 8.03 11.54 6.84
N SER A 81 6.72 11.71 7.08
CA SER A 81 6.12 12.91 7.69
C SER A 81 6.18 12.95 9.22
N GLY A 82 6.70 11.91 9.89
CA GLY A 82 6.85 11.91 11.35
C GLY A 82 5.53 11.85 12.12
N SER A 83 4.56 11.06 11.65
CA SER A 83 3.26 10.92 12.31
C SER A 83 3.41 10.39 13.74
N THR A 84 2.77 11.07 14.69
CA THR A 84 2.74 10.70 16.12
C THR A 84 1.71 9.60 16.41
N LEU A 85 0.81 9.32 15.48
CA LEU A 85 -0.24 8.31 15.61
C LEU A 85 0.33 6.91 15.33
N ILE A 86 0.66 6.20 16.41
CA ILE A 86 1.29 4.87 16.34
C ILE A 86 0.32 3.70 16.57
N ALA A 87 -0.94 3.95 16.94
CA ALA A 87 -1.88 2.90 17.34
C ALA A 87 -2.09 1.84 16.24
N ILE A 88 -2.26 2.27 14.98
CA ILE A 88 -2.42 1.37 13.84
C ILE A 88 -1.13 0.58 13.58
N ARG A 89 0.03 1.25 13.63
CA ARG A 89 1.34 0.60 13.49
C ARG A 89 1.54 -0.46 14.58
N ASN A 90 1.18 -0.16 15.82
CA ASN A 90 1.25 -1.08 16.95
C ASN A 90 0.27 -2.26 16.78
N LYS A 91 -0.94 -2.02 16.27
CA LYS A 91 -1.92 -3.07 15.95
C LYS A 91 -1.29 -4.06 14.98
N TYR A 92 -0.81 -3.61 13.83
CA TYR A 92 -0.29 -4.47 12.75
C TYR A 92 1.15 -4.96 12.96
N SER A 93 1.84 -4.50 14.01
CA SER A 93 3.12 -5.06 14.47
C SER A 93 2.95 -6.31 15.33
N GLN A 94 1.72 -6.69 15.69
CA GLN A 94 1.46 -7.88 16.50
C GLN A 94 1.57 -9.16 15.66
N GLN A 95 1.97 -10.26 16.30
CA GLN A 95 2.13 -11.57 15.65
C GLN A 95 0.84 -12.07 14.97
N LYS A 96 -0.33 -11.72 15.52
CA LYS A 96 -1.65 -12.04 14.92
C LYS A 96 -1.84 -11.46 13.52
N PHE A 97 -1.18 -10.35 13.21
CA PHE A 97 -1.19 -9.71 11.90
C PHE A 97 0.12 -9.93 11.14
N LYS A 98 0.86 -11.01 11.47
CA LYS A 98 2.13 -11.37 10.82
C LYS A 98 3.20 -10.27 10.83
N LYS A 99 3.07 -9.28 11.72
CA LYS A 99 3.99 -8.13 11.81
C LYS A 99 4.12 -7.35 10.50
N VAL A 100 3.07 -7.28 9.69
CA VAL A 100 3.09 -6.62 8.36
C VAL A 100 3.51 -5.16 8.43
N ALA A 101 3.28 -4.47 9.55
CA ALA A 101 3.73 -3.08 9.73
C ALA A 101 5.27 -2.92 9.69
N THR A 102 6.02 -4.00 9.96
CA THR A 102 7.49 -4.00 9.90
C THR A 102 8.05 -4.34 8.53
N LEU A 103 7.20 -4.81 7.60
CA LEU A 103 7.61 -5.13 6.25
C LEU A 103 7.91 -3.83 5.50
N LYS A 104 9.09 -3.78 4.87
CA LYS A 104 9.52 -2.69 4.01
C LYS A 104 9.90 -3.26 2.67
N SER A 105 9.53 -2.56 1.60
CA SER A 105 9.94 -2.94 0.27
C SER A 105 11.46 -2.75 0.12
N PRO A 106 12.18 -3.72 -0.49
CA PRO A 106 13.60 -3.55 -0.81
C PRO A 106 13.82 -2.38 -1.77
N GLU A 107 13.00 -2.31 -2.82
CA GLU A 107 12.97 -1.17 -3.75
C GLU A 107 11.75 -0.28 -3.52
N ARG A 108 11.96 1.04 -3.66
CA ARG A 108 10.90 2.04 -3.64
C ARG A 108 10.00 1.87 -4.85
N VAL A 109 8.70 2.08 -4.68
CA VAL A 109 7.71 1.98 -5.75
C VAL A 109 7.90 3.04 -6.85
N THR A 110 8.62 4.12 -6.55
CA THR A 110 9.03 5.14 -7.54
C THR A 110 9.77 4.54 -8.73
N THR A 111 10.51 3.44 -8.56
CA THR A 111 11.27 2.80 -9.65
C THR A 111 10.36 2.23 -10.74
N LEU A 112 9.14 1.83 -10.39
CA LEU A 112 8.15 1.34 -11.35
C LEU A 112 7.55 2.42 -12.23
N PHE A 113 7.40 3.63 -11.69
CA PHE A 113 6.80 4.75 -12.44
C PHE A 113 7.84 5.56 -13.23
N SER A 114 9.12 5.28 -13.03
CA SER A 114 10.25 5.96 -13.69
C SER A 114 10.74 5.23 -14.96
N ARG A 115 10.17 4.06 -15.26
CA ARG A 115 10.48 3.23 -16.44
C ARG A 115 9.43 3.43 -17.52
#